data_AF-A0ABC9SUU3-F1
#
_entry.id   AF-A0ABC9SUU3-F1
#
_cell.length_a   1.000
_cell.length_b   1.000
_cell.length_c   1.000
_cell.angle_alpha   90.00
_cell.angle_beta   90.00
_cell.angle_gamma   90.00
#
_symmetry.space_group_name_H-M   'P 1'
#
loop_
_entity.id
_entity.type
_entity.pdbx_description
1 polymer ?
#
loop_
_entity_poly.entity_id
_entity_poly.type
_entity_poly.pdbx_seq_one_letter_code
_entity_poly.pdbx_strand_id
1 'polypeptide(L)'
;MMRDVYQLSTATIGSEIIFPGAMSVIVLGYIGGVLVDKKGSLFVLTTGVAFLSISFLVAALYIETTPWLITIIVMFVFGGLSFTKTVISTIVSSSLEQKEAGAGMSLLNFTSFLSEGIGI
;
A
#
# COMPACT_ATOMS: atom_id res chain seq x y z
N MET A 1 -5.27 21.57 6.08
CA MET A 1 -6.29 21.02 5.15
C MET A 1 -7.30 20.11 5.84
N MET A 2 -7.07 18.82 6.17
CA MET A 2 -8.12 18.01 6.86
C MET A 2 -8.51 18.52 8.26
N ARG A 3 -7.56 19.16 8.98
CA ARG A 3 -7.79 19.77 10.29
C ARG A 3 -8.64 21.04 10.22
N ASP A 4 -8.61 21.75 9.09
CA ASP A 4 -9.38 22.98 8.87
C ASP A 4 -10.81 22.72 8.36
N VAL A 5 -11.02 21.59 7.67
CA VAL A 5 -12.29 21.26 7.02
C VAL A 5 -13.23 20.45 7.94
N TYR A 6 -12.70 19.58 8.82
CA TYR A 6 -13.55 18.63 9.59
C TYR A 6 -13.63 18.86 11.10
N GLN A 7 -12.89 19.81 11.68
CA GLN A 7 -12.79 20.03 13.15
C GLN A 7 -12.52 18.76 13.99
N LEU A 8 -12.01 17.70 13.37
CA LEU A 8 -11.65 16.47 14.05
C LEU A 8 -10.27 16.62 14.67
N SER A 9 -10.15 16.21 15.93
CA SER A 9 -8.87 16.13 16.62
C SER A 9 -7.91 15.25 15.81
N THR A 10 -6.66 15.69 15.67
CA THR A 10 -5.58 14.93 15.01
C THR A 10 -5.47 13.51 15.59
N ALA A 11 -5.84 13.33 16.86
CA ALA A 11 -5.88 12.02 17.53
C ALA A 11 -6.97 11.09 16.95
N THR A 12 -8.14 11.61 16.57
CA THR A 12 -9.24 10.82 16.00
C THR A 12 -8.94 10.38 14.57
N ILE A 13 -8.32 11.26 13.76
CA ILE A 13 -7.87 10.92 12.40
C ILE A 13 -6.79 9.81 12.46
N GLY A 14 -5.82 9.94 13.35
CA GLY A 14 -4.77 8.94 13.53
C GLY A 14 -5.30 7.60 14.03
N SER A 15 -6.16 7.61 15.05
CA SER A 15 -6.63 6.39 15.72
C SER A 15 -7.79 5.68 15.00
N GLU A 16 -8.71 6.39 14.35
CA GLU A 16 -9.90 5.77 13.74
C GLU A 16 -9.74 5.52 12.23
N ILE A 17 -8.92 6.31 11.54
CA ILE A 17 -8.80 6.24 10.06
C ILE A 17 -7.49 5.57 9.66
N ILE A 18 -6.36 6.08 10.16
CA ILE A 18 -5.03 5.59 9.73
C ILE A 18 -4.70 4.25 10.37
N PHE A 19 -4.98 4.07 11.66
CA PHE A 19 -4.62 2.84 12.38
C PHE A 19 -5.31 1.57 11.84
N PRO A 20 -6.64 1.55 11.58
CA PRO A 20 -7.27 0.39 10.96
C PRO A 20 -6.76 0.15 9.53
N GLY A 21 -6.51 1.23 8.78
CA GLY A 21 -5.86 1.15 7.47
C GLY A 21 -4.51 0.43 7.55
N ALA A 22 -3.63 0.87 8.45
CA ALA A 22 -2.30 0.29 8.63
C ALA A 22 -2.36 -1.18 9.07
N MET A 23 -3.32 -1.55 9.93
CA MET A 23 -3.57 -2.95 10.28
C MET A 23 -3.97 -3.80 9.08
N SER A 24 -4.80 -3.27 8.18
CA SER A 24 -5.16 -3.96 6.94
C SER A 24 -3.97 -4.23 6.04
N VAL A 25 -2.90 -3.42 6.06
CA VAL A 25 -1.66 -3.67 5.29
C VAL A 25 -1.02 -5.00 5.68
N ILE A 26 -1.03 -5.34 6.97
CA ILE A 26 -0.40 -6.57 7.47
C ILE A 26 -1.14 -7.79 6.91
N VAL A 27 -2.47 -7.78 7.01
CA VAL A 27 -3.33 -8.86 6.52
C VAL A 27 -3.28 -8.97 4.99
N LEU A 28 -3.43 -7.83 4.30
CA LEU A 28 -3.42 -7.78 2.84
C LEU A 28 -2.04 -8.08 2.26
N GLY A 29 -0.96 -7.69 2.94
CA GLY A 29 0.41 -8.03 2.56
C GLY A 29 0.66 -9.54 2.62
N TYR A 30 0.20 -10.19 3.68
CA TYR A 30 0.27 -11.65 3.80
C TYR A 30 -0.54 -12.35 2.70
N ILE A 31 -1.80 -11.95 2.49
CA ILE A 31 -2.64 -12.47 1.40
C ILE A 31 -1.99 -12.24 0.04
N GLY A 32 -1.35 -11.08 -0.13
CA GLY A 32 -0.60 -10.69 -1.31
C GLY A 32 0.53 -11.64 -1.63
N GLY A 33 1.36 -11.95 -0.63
CA GLY A 33 2.46 -12.92 -0.78
C GLY A 33 1.95 -14.28 -1.23
N VAL A 34 0.94 -14.81 -0.52
CA VAL A 34 0.30 -16.09 -0.88
C VAL A 34 -0.29 -16.06 -2.29
N LEU A 35 -0.86 -14.93 -2.71
CA LEU A 35 -1.44 -14.78 -4.04
C LEU A 35 -0.38 -14.70 -5.13
N VAL A 36 0.78 -14.09 -4.87
CA VAL A 36 1.93 -14.05 -5.79
C VAL A 36 2.45 -15.45 -6.00
N ASP A 37 2.61 -16.22 -4.92
CA ASP A 37 3.11 -17.59 -4.98
C ASP A 37 2.15 -18.53 -5.76
N LYS A 38 0.84 -18.28 -5.68
CA LYS A 38 -0.18 -19.13 -6.33
C LYS A 38 -0.53 -18.74 -7.76
N LYS A 39 -0.67 -17.44 -8.06
CA LYS A 39 -1.20 -16.94 -9.35
C LYS A 39 -0.15 -16.20 -10.18
N GLY A 40 1.05 -16.02 -9.65
CA GLY A 40 2.14 -15.31 -10.31
C GLY A 40 2.13 -13.80 -10.06
N SER A 41 3.30 -13.21 -10.20
CA SER A 41 3.57 -11.78 -9.95
C SER A 41 2.72 -10.84 -10.81
N LEU A 42 2.54 -11.16 -12.11
CA LEU A 42 1.76 -10.32 -13.02
C LEU A 42 0.29 -10.20 -12.63
N PHE A 43 -0.36 -11.29 -12.22
CA PHE A 43 -1.76 -11.28 -11.80
C PHE A 43 -1.98 -10.40 -10.56
N VAL A 44 -1.08 -10.53 -9.58
CA VAL A 44 -1.14 -9.73 -8.35
C VAL A 44 -0.84 -8.26 -8.61
N LEU A 45 0.10 -7.96 -9.51
CA LEU A 45 0.40 -6.58 -9.91
C LEU A 45 -0.82 -5.91 -10.54
N THR A 46 -1.46 -6.56 -11.51
CA THR A 46 -2.68 -6.03 -12.14
C THR A 46 -3.80 -5.83 -11.13
N THR A 47 -3.96 -6.75 -10.18
CA THR A 47 -4.95 -6.64 -9.10
C THR A 47 -4.65 -5.44 -8.17
N GLY A 48 -3.38 -5.26 -7.79
CA GLY A 48 -2.95 -4.13 -6.96
C GLY A 48 -3.13 -2.78 -7.65
N VAL A 49 -2.77 -2.69 -8.92
CA VAL A 49 -2.98 -1.48 -9.74
C VAL A 49 -4.47 -1.19 -9.91
N ALA A 50 -5.30 -2.20 -10.18
CA ALA A 50 -6.75 -2.01 -10.27
C ALA A 50 -7.34 -1.51 -8.94
N PHE A 51 -6.90 -2.06 -7.81
CA PHE A 51 -7.28 -1.58 -6.48
C PHE A 51 -6.90 -0.12 -6.26
N LEU A 52 -5.67 0.27 -6.62
CA LEU A 52 -5.22 1.67 -6.53
C LEU A 52 -6.05 2.59 -7.42
N SER A 53 -6.27 2.21 -8.68
CA SER A 53 -7.05 3.01 -9.63
C SER A 53 -8.48 3.21 -9.15
N ILE A 54 -9.15 2.16 -8.68
CA ILE A 54 -10.50 2.25 -8.12
C ILE A 54 -10.51 3.14 -6.88
N SER A 55 -9.52 2.99 -6.00
CA SER A 55 -9.41 3.81 -4.78
C SER A 55 -9.29 5.29 -5.10
N PHE A 56 -8.42 5.65 -6.04
CA PHE A 56 -8.25 7.04 -6.46
C PHE A 56 -9.49 7.59 -7.18
N LEU A 57 -10.17 6.77 -7.97
CA LEU A 57 -11.38 7.17 -8.68
C LEU A 57 -12.54 7.42 -7.70
N VAL A 58 -12.71 6.56 -6.70
CA VAL A 58 -13.70 6.74 -5.62
C VAL A 58 -13.32 7.95 -4.75
N ALA A 59 -12.04 8.13 -4.44
CA ALA A 59 -11.56 9.31 -3.72
C ALA A 59 -11.90 10.59 -4.51
N ALA A 60 -11.61 10.64 -5.81
CA ALA A 60 -11.87 11.81 -6.64
C ALA A 60 -13.35 12.23 -6.69
N LEU A 61 -14.28 11.28 -6.53
CA LEU A 61 -15.72 11.53 -6.61
C LEU A 61 -16.38 11.81 -5.24
N TYR A 62 -15.83 11.29 -4.13
CA TYR A 62 -16.52 11.25 -2.83
C TYR A 62 -15.72 11.76 -1.63
N ILE A 63 -14.60 12.47 -1.84
CA ILE A 63 -13.71 12.92 -0.74
C ILE A 63 -14.36 13.90 0.25
N GLU A 64 -15.43 14.57 -0.15
CA GLU A 64 -16.08 15.64 0.64
C GLU A 64 -17.33 15.18 1.41
N THR A 65 -17.78 13.92 1.22
CA THR A 65 -19.13 13.53 1.68
C THR A 65 -19.15 12.89 3.07
N THR A 66 -18.16 12.06 3.46
CA THR A 66 -18.19 11.37 4.77
C THR A 66 -16.81 10.89 5.25
N PRO A 67 -16.40 11.13 6.51
CA PRO A 67 -15.10 10.69 7.05
C PRO A 67 -14.90 9.17 7.04
N TRP A 68 -15.97 8.38 7.21
CA TRP A 68 -15.92 6.92 7.19
C TRP A 68 -15.56 6.33 5.82
N LEU A 69 -15.94 7.00 4.73
CA LEU A 69 -15.56 6.59 3.38
C LEU A 69 -14.04 6.68 3.17
N ILE A 70 -13.39 7.66 3.82
CA ILE A 70 -11.94 7.82 3.77
C ILE A 70 -11.24 6.62 4.39
N THR A 71 -11.73 6.07 5.51
CA THR A 71 -11.14 4.87 6.13
C THR A 71 -11.13 3.67 5.17
N ILE A 72 -12.24 3.46 4.46
CA ILE A 72 -12.35 2.38 3.47
C ILE A 72 -11.39 2.62 2.31
N ILE A 73 -11.35 3.85 1.78
CA ILE A 73 -10.44 4.22 0.69
C ILE A 73 -8.98 4.00 1.12
N VAL A 74 -8.59 4.43 2.32
CA VAL A 74 -7.24 4.25 2.86
C VAL A 74 -6.89 2.77 2.97
N MET A 75 -7.81 1.92 3.44
CA MET A 75 -7.60 0.46 3.44
C MET A 75 -7.32 -0.10 2.05
N PHE A 76 -8.07 0.34 1.03
CA PHE A 76 -7.86 -0.14 -0.34
C PHE A 76 -6.56 0.38 -0.95
N VAL A 77 -6.19 1.65 -0.71
CA VAL A 77 -4.90 2.23 -1.14
C VAL A 77 -3.75 1.44 -0.52
N PHE A 78 -3.80 1.26 0.79
CA PHE A 78 -2.79 0.52 1.55
C PHE A 78 -2.71 -0.95 1.13
N GLY A 79 -3.85 -1.58 0.82
CA GLY A 79 -3.91 -2.91 0.23
C GLY A 79 -3.22 -2.99 -1.13
N GLY A 80 -3.55 -2.08 -2.04
CA GLY A 80 -2.95 -2.03 -3.38
C GLY A 80 -1.45 -1.74 -3.36
N LEU A 81 -1.00 -0.83 -2.49
CA LEU A 81 0.43 -0.59 -2.23
C LEU A 81 1.13 -1.84 -1.69
N SER A 82 0.50 -2.55 -0.76
CA SER A 82 1.05 -3.79 -0.18
C SER A 82 1.24 -4.87 -1.24
N PHE A 83 0.25 -5.10 -2.10
CA PHE A 83 0.36 -6.05 -3.22
C PHE A 83 1.49 -5.67 -4.18
N THR A 84 1.60 -4.39 -4.51
CA THR A 84 2.65 -3.88 -5.41
C THR A 84 4.03 -4.08 -4.80
N LYS A 85 4.22 -3.72 -3.51
CA LYS A 85 5.49 -3.90 -2.79
C LYS A 85 5.92 -5.37 -2.74
N THR A 86 4.98 -6.27 -2.45
CA THR A 86 5.23 -7.71 -2.44
C THR A 86 5.66 -8.22 -3.80
N VAL A 87 4.97 -7.83 -4.88
CA VAL A 87 5.34 -8.24 -6.24
C VAL A 87 6.74 -7.76 -6.62
N ILE A 88 7.06 -6.49 -6.37
CA ILE A 88 8.39 -5.95 -6.68
C ILE A 88 9.46 -6.71 -5.90
N SER A 89 9.24 -6.96 -4.61
CA SER A 89 10.15 -7.74 -3.77
C SER A 89 10.37 -9.15 -4.33
N THR A 90 9.31 -9.84 -4.77
CA THR A 90 9.42 -11.17 -5.36
C THR A 90 10.14 -11.15 -6.71
N ILE A 91 9.90 -10.14 -7.55
CA ILE A 91 10.59 -10.01 -8.84
C ILE A 91 12.08 -9.79 -8.63
N VAL A 92 12.48 -8.90 -7.71
CA VAL A 92 13.89 -8.64 -7.42
C VAL A 92 14.55 -9.90 -6.84
N SER A 93 13.94 -10.57 -5.87
CA SER A 93 14.53 -11.76 -5.25
C SER A 93 14.64 -12.95 -6.22
N SER A 94 13.71 -13.08 -7.18
CA SER A 94 13.72 -14.18 -8.17
C SER A 94 14.54 -13.89 -9.42
N SER A 95 14.85 -12.63 -9.73
CA SER A 95 15.63 -12.25 -10.92
C SER A 95 17.14 -12.26 -10.70
N LEU A 96 17.60 -12.27 -9.44
CA LEU A 96 19.03 -12.31 -9.09
C LEU A 96 19.47 -13.72 -8.67
N GLU A 97 20.75 -14.04 -8.90
CA GLU A 97 21.36 -15.25 -8.37
C GLU A 97 21.37 -15.24 -6.83
N GLN A 98 21.31 -16.41 -6.17
CA GLN A 98 21.30 -16.50 -4.70
C GLN A 98 22.42 -15.71 -4.02
N LYS A 99 23.60 -15.61 -4.66
CA LYS A 99 24.75 -14.87 -4.14
C LYS A 99 24.53 -13.34 -4.14
N GLU A 100 23.65 -12.84 -5.02
CA GLU A 100 23.39 -11.41 -5.23
C GLU A 100 21.99 -10.97 -4.73
N ALA A 101 21.08 -11.92 -4.49
CA ALA A 101 19.73 -11.63 -4.02
C ALA A 101 19.71 -10.80 -2.72
N GLY A 102 20.65 -11.04 -1.80
CA GLY A 102 20.81 -10.24 -0.59
C GLY A 102 21.18 -8.77 -0.88
N ALA A 103 22.08 -8.54 -1.84
CA ALA A 103 22.47 -7.20 -2.27
C ALA A 103 21.31 -6.49 -3.01
N GLY A 104 20.60 -7.21 -3.87
CA GLY A 104 19.41 -6.69 -4.57
C GLY A 104 18.30 -6.26 -3.61
N MET A 105 18.00 -7.08 -2.60
CA MET A 105 17.03 -6.75 -1.55
C MET A 105 17.49 -5.57 -0.69
N SER A 106 18.79 -5.47 -0.36
CA SER A 106 19.34 -4.31 0.35
C SER A 106 19.18 -3.02 -0.44
N LEU A 107 19.40 -3.06 -1.76
CA LEU A 107 19.24 -1.90 -2.63
C LEU A 107 17.78 -1.49 -2.75
N LEU A 108 16.86 -2.45 -2.90
CA LEU A 108 15.42 -2.21 -2.89
C LEU A 108 14.96 -1.54 -1.57
N ASN A 109 15.44 -2.03 -0.44
CA ASN A 109 15.12 -1.45 0.87
C ASN A 109 15.69 -0.05 1.02
N PHE A 110 16.92 0.19 0.53
CA PHE A 110 17.53 1.51 0.53
C PHE A 110 16.75 2.51 -0.34
N THR A 111 16.31 2.09 -1.54
CA THR A 111 15.45 2.92 -2.39
C THR A 111 14.13 3.25 -1.70
N SER A 112 13.49 2.26 -1.07
CA SER A 112 12.24 2.47 -0.33
C SER A 112 12.43 3.47 0.81
N PHE A 113 13.52 3.33 1.58
CA PHE A 113 13.86 4.26 2.65
C PHE A 113 14.08 5.69 2.14
N LEU A 114 14.77 5.84 1.00
CA LEU A 114 15.01 7.15 0.40
C LEU A 114 13.71 7.79 -0.10
N SER A 115 12.82 7.02 -0.74
CA SER A 115 11.49 7.48 -1.15
C SER A 115 10.67 7.99 0.04
N GLU A 116 10.59 7.17 1.09
CA GLU A 116 9.88 7.52 2.33
C GLU A 116 10.48 8.77 3.00
N GLY A 117 11.82 8.90 3.00
CA GLY A 117 12.53 10.06 3.57
C GLY A 117 12.34 11.37 2.79
N ILE A 118 12.13 11.29 1.47
CA ILE A 118 11.80 12.46 0.63
C ILE A 118 10.30 12.81 0.73
N GLY A 119 9.48 11.90 1.24
CA GLY A 119 8.03 12.08 1.39
C GLY A 119 7.24 11.69 0.14
N ILE A 120 7.79 10.77 -0.68
CA ILE A 120 7.13 10.17 -1.85
C ILE A 120 6.66 8.76 -1.51
#